data_AF-A0A5P2XAR2-F1
#
_entry.id   AF-A0A5P2XAR2-F1
#
_cell.length_a   1.000
_cell.length_b   1.000
_cell.length_c   1.000
_cell.angle_alpha   90.00
_cell.angle_beta   90.00
_cell.angle_gamma   90.00
#
_symmetry.space_group_name_H-M   'P 1'
#
loop_
_entity.id
_entity.type
_entity.pdbx_description
1 polymer ?
#
loop_
_entity_poly.entity_id
_entity_poly.type
_entity_poly.pdbx_seq_one_letter_code
_entity_poly.pdbx_strand_id
1 'polypeptide(L)'
;MKESLRPSGRQYASTAAGAAAVLEHCLDVALDQDTRIDAVAFTGEDVVRALVCCLGRPELTARPHVTLRVIVPDFTRPVPLPGRSGGGGEGAEDDAAARRALLRRVLGHARDVAALRRALARSEQARLDGEFRALHLTPFPGFCLIGREQLVDGGGDPTRWHAGAGAVARERIRLRGLLFDTLWGLARPLPTRTA
;
A
#
# COMPACT_ATOMS: atom_id res chain seq x y z
N MET A 1 -9.45 40.96 15.78
CA MET A 1 -10.13 39.81 15.12
C MET A 1 -9.21 39.22 14.06
N LYS A 2 -8.48 38.15 14.39
CA LYS A 2 -7.76 37.28 13.43
C LYS A 2 -7.52 35.91 14.08
N GLU A 3 -8.62 35.21 14.33
CA GLU A 3 -8.62 33.78 14.64
C GLU A 3 -9.58 33.08 13.67
N SER A 4 -9.04 32.40 12.67
CA SER A 4 -9.67 31.24 12.03
C SER A 4 -8.85 30.77 10.85
N LEU A 5 -8.96 29.47 10.54
CA LEU A 5 -8.22 28.67 9.56
C LEU A 5 -7.04 27.89 10.15
N ARG A 6 -7.29 27.14 11.22
CA ARG A 6 -6.69 25.82 11.37
C ARG A 6 -7.75 24.78 11.04
N PRO A 7 -7.58 23.91 10.02
CA PRO A 7 -8.53 22.84 9.76
C PRO A 7 -8.48 21.81 10.90
N SER A 8 -9.60 21.62 11.58
CA SER A 8 -9.81 20.73 12.73
C SER A 8 -9.85 19.23 12.36
N GLY A 9 -9.11 18.80 11.34
CA GLY A 9 -9.12 17.43 10.81
C GLY A 9 -7.92 16.57 11.18
N ARG A 10 -7.03 17.01 12.08
CA ARG A 10 -5.91 16.19 12.57
C ARG A 10 -6.43 15.23 13.65
N GLN A 11 -6.61 13.96 13.32
CA GLN A 11 -6.80 12.90 14.30
C GLN A 11 -5.63 11.89 14.22
N TYR A 12 -4.89 11.88 15.33
CA TYR A 12 -3.76 11.03 15.74
C TYR A 12 -2.54 10.97 14.83
N ALA A 13 -1.53 11.77 15.17
CA ALA A 13 -0.13 11.38 14.95
C ALA A 13 0.09 10.11 15.78
N SER A 14 0.13 8.95 15.12
CA SER A 14 0.47 7.70 15.78
C SER A 14 1.94 7.77 16.18
N THR A 15 2.18 7.86 17.49
CA THR A 15 3.52 7.77 18.05
C THR A 15 4.11 6.40 17.69
N ALA A 16 5.15 6.41 16.85
CA ALA A 16 6.11 5.32 16.62
C ALA A 16 5.56 3.95 16.13
N ALA A 17 4.34 3.88 15.60
CA ALA A 17 3.88 2.69 14.88
C ALA A 17 4.19 2.87 13.39
N GLY A 18 5.18 2.14 12.86
CA GLY A 18 5.53 2.20 11.43
C GLY A 18 4.32 1.90 10.53
N ALA A 19 4.39 2.29 9.25
CA ALA A 19 3.25 2.25 8.33
C ALA A 19 2.46 0.93 8.31
N ALA A 20 3.13 -0.23 8.40
CA ALA A 20 2.41 -1.49 8.48
C ALA A 20 1.56 -1.66 9.73
N ALA A 21 1.98 -1.17 10.92
CA ALA A 21 1.17 -1.34 12.13
C ALA A 21 -0.13 -0.53 12.06
N VAL A 22 -0.09 0.65 11.42
CA VAL A 22 -1.29 1.43 11.10
C VAL A 22 -2.17 0.67 10.10
N LEU A 23 -1.58 0.06 9.07
CA LEU A 23 -2.30 -0.75 8.09
C LEU A 23 -2.92 -2.00 8.73
N GLU A 24 -2.19 -2.70 9.60
CA GLU A 24 -2.65 -3.88 10.35
C GLU A 24 -3.91 -3.54 11.12
N HIS A 25 -3.89 -2.46 11.91
CA HIS A 25 -5.05 -2.03 12.65
C HIS A 25 -6.24 -1.66 11.73
N CYS A 26 -6.00 -0.99 10.60
CA CYS A 26 -7.07 -0.64 9.67
C CYS A 26 -7.67 -1.87 8.96
N LEU A 27 -6.83 -2.86 8.63
CA LEU A 27 -7.24 -4.11 8.00
C LEU A 27 -8.01 -4.98 8.97
N ASP A 28 -7.55 -5.12 10.21
CA ASP A 28 -8.22 -5.93 11.24
C ASP A 28 -9.68 -5.52 11.42
N VAL A 29 -9.94 -4.21 11.43
CA VAL A 29 -11.30 -3.65 11.51
C VAL A 29 -12.13 -3.92 10.25
N ALA A 30 -11.50 -4.07 9.08
CA ALA A 30 -12.19 -4.27 7.81
C ALA A 30 -12.46 -5.75 7.47
N LEU A 31 -11.69 -6.68 8.04
CA LEU A 31 -11.70 -8.09 7.66
C LEU A 31 -12.96 -8.86 8.06
N ASP A 32 -13.89 -8.24 8.79
CA ASP A 32 -15.24 -8.79 9.00
C ASP A 32 -16.10 -8.76 7.71
N GLN A 33 -15.63 -8.12 6.65
CA GLN A 33 -16.32 -7.97 5.37
C GLN A 33 -15.44 -8.33 4.18
N ASP A 34 -16.07 -8.58 3.03
CA ASP A 34 -15.39 -8.68 1.74
C ASP A 34 -14.70 -7.35 1.43
N THR A 35 -13.37 -7.34 1.55
CA THR A 35 -12.58 -6.12 1.59
C THR A 35 -11.71 -5.99 0.35
N ARG A 36 -11.78 -4.81 -0.26
CA ARG A 36 -10.87 -4.40 -1.33
C ARG A 36 -9.74 -3.52 -0.77
N ILE A 37 -8.51 -3.86 -1.11
CA ILE A 37 -7.30 -3.14 -0.74
C ILE A 37 -6.63 -2.64 -2.02
N ASP A 38 -6.54 -1.34 -2.16
CA ASP A 38 -5.91 -0.67 -3.31
C ASP A 38 -4.73 0.16 -2.84
N ALA A 39 -3.51 -0.24 -3.18
CA ALA A 39 -2.29 0.39 -2.67
C ALA A 39 -1.36 0.87 -3.79
N VAL A 40 -0.91 2.13 -3.69
CA VAL A 40 0.31 2.59 -4.36
C VAL A 40 1.42 2.54 -3.33
N ALA A 41 2.45 1.72 -3.56
CA ALA A 41 3.50 1.46 -2.59
C ALA A 41 4.88 1.46 -3.24
N PHE A 42 5.93 1.70 -2.45
CA PHE A 42 7.29 1.66 -2.97
C PHE A 42 7.73 0.23 -3.33
N THR A 43 7.64 -0.71 -2.39
CA THR A 43 7.88 -2.15 -2.63
C THR A 43 6.65 -3.02 -2.36
N GLY A 44 5.63 -2.46 -1.70
CA GLY A 44 4.47 -3.21 -1.18
C GLY A 44 4.70 -3.84 0.19
N GLU A 45 5.89 -3.70 0.79
CA GLU A 45 6.27 -4.36 2.04
C GLU A 45 5.27 -4.16 3.18
N ASP A 46 4.92 -2.91 3.49
CA ASP A 46 4.01 -2.61 4.62
C ASP A 46 2.62 -3.22 4.42
N VAL A 47 2.12 -3.24 3.18
CA VAL A 47 0.81 -3.83 2.85
C VAL A 47 0.87 -5.35 2.96
N VAL A 48 1.93 -5.98 2.46
CA VAL A 48 2.10 -7.44 2.55
C VAL A 48 2.29 -7.88 3.99
N ARG A 49 3.14 -7.18 4.77
CA ARG A 49 3.33 -7.47 6.19
C ARG A 49 1.99 -7.40 6.94
N ALA A 50 1.24 -6.32 6.73
CA ALA A 50 -0.05 -6.15 7.37
C ALA A 50 -1.04 -7.25 7.00
N LEU A 51 -1.11 -7.60 5.71
CA LEU A 51 -2.00 -8.66 5.23
C LEU A 51 -1.66 -10.03 5.81
N VAL A 52 -0.36 -10.39 5.85
CA VAL A 52 0.11 -11.65 6.44
C VAL A 52 -0.21 -11.69 7.94
N CYS A 53 0.01 -10.58 8.65
CA CYS A 53 -0.28 -10.49 10.09
C CYS A 53 -1.77 -10.60 10.42
N CYS A 54 -2.66 -10.08 9.57
CA CYS A 54 -4.10 -10.16 9.81
C CYS A 54 -4.72 -11.48 9.34
N LEU A 55 -4.40 -11.95 8.12
CA LEU A 55 -4.97 -13.18 7.56
C LEU A 55 -4.27 -14.46 8.03
N GLY A 56 -3.05 -14.37 8.56
CA GLY A 56 -2.31 -15.51 9.10
C GLY A 56 -2.75 -15.94 10.50
N ARG A 57 -3.75 -15.27 11.09
CA ARG A 57 -4.25 -15.58 12.44
C ARG A 57 -5.12 -16.84 12.41
N PRO A 58 -5.01 -17.72 13.42
CA PRO A 58 -5.78 -18.96 13.47
C PRO A 58 -7.30 -18.75 13.63
N GLU A 59 -7.72 -17.59 14.15
CA GLU A 59 -9.07 -17.32 14.64
C GLU A 59 -9.78 -16.21 13.82
N LEU A 60 -9.81 -16.35 12.50
CA LEU A 60 -10.71 -15.52 11.70
C LEU A 60 -12.16 -15.93 12.01
N THR A 61 -12.94 -14.98 12.54
CA THR A 61 -14.35 -15.15 12.92
C THR A 61 -15.25 -15.29 11.70
N ALA A 62 -14.89 -14.63 10.59
CA ALA A 62 -15.52 -14.74 9.29
C ALA A 62 -14.59 -15.46 8.28
N ARG A 63 -15.14 -15.83 7.12
CA ARG A 63 -14.35 -16.30 5.96
C ARG A 63 -14.27 -15.21 4.89
N PRO A 64 -13.54 -14.09 5.13
CA PRO A 64 -13.60 -12.93 4.25
C PRO A 64 -13.00 -13.21 2.87
N HIS A 65 -13.53 -12.54 1.85
CA HIS A 65 -12.86 -12.42 0.57
C HIS A 65 -12.11 -11.09 0.48
N VAL A 66 -10.79 -11.16 0.42
CA VAL A 66 -9.91 -9.99 0.24
C VAL A 66 -9.44 -9.89 -1.22
N THR A 67 -9.67 -8.74 -1.83
CA THR A 67 -9.07 -8.38 -3.13
C THR A 67 -7.95 -7.37 -2.90
N LEU A 68 -6.71 -7.73 -3.27
CA LEU A 68 -5.53 -6.88 -3.14
C LEU A 68 -5.03 -6.44 -4.53
N ARG A 69 -4.86 -5.13 -4.70
CA ARG A 69 -4.26 -4.52 -5.90
C ARG A 69 -3.13 -3.59 -5.49
N VAL A 70 -1.90 -3.89 -5.91
CA VAL A 70 -0.71 -3.11 -5.56
C VAL A 70 -0.05 -2.54 -6.81
N ILE A 71 0.16 -1.23 -6.85
CA ILE A 71 0.98 -0.54 -7.85
C ILE A 71 2.32 -0.21 -7.21
N VAL A 72 3.41 -0.57 -7.88
CA VAL A 72 4.79 -0.23 -7.48
C VAL A 72 5.52 0.49 -8.63
N PRO A 73 6.59 1.25 -8.34
CA PRO A 73 7.46 1.77 -9.39
C PRO A 73 8.02 0.65 -10.28
N ASP A 74 8.14 0.94 -11.57
CA ASP A 74 8.79 0.05 -12.54
C ASP A 74 10.31 0.07 -12.38
N PHE A 75 10.80 -0.79 -11.49
CA PHE A 75 12.23 -1.00 -11.25
C PHE A 75 12.95 -1.72 -12.41
N THR A 76 12.29 -2.06 -13.52
CA THR A 76 13.00 -2.54 -14.71
C THR A 76 13.61 -1.40 -15.52
N ARG A 77 13.12 -0.17 -15.33
CA ARG A 77 13.54 1.04 -16.05
C ARG A 77 14.28 2.01 -15.12
N PRO A 78 15.21 2.83 -15.64
CA PRO A 78 15.88 3.85 -14.83
C PRO A 78 14.89 4.72 -14.06
N VAL A 79 15.12 4.91 -12.76
CA VAL A 79 14.23 5.70 -11.90
C VAL A 79 15.02 6.28 -10.72
N PRO A 80 14.82 7.57 -10.36
CA PRO A 80 15.46 8.16 -9.18
C PRO A 80 15.06 7.41 -7.90
N LEU A 81 16.04 6.99 -7.10
CA LEU A 81 15.82 6.23 -5.86
C LEU A 81 15.98 7.11 -4.61
N PRO A 82 14.95 7.22 -3.74
CA PRO A 82 15.04 8.02 -2.51
C PRO A 82 16.19 7.59 -1.60
N GLY A 83 16.88 8.56 -0.97
CA GLY A 83 17.89 8.30 0.07
C GLY A 83 19.31 8.03 -0.43
N ARG A 84 19.56 8.11 -1.74
CA ARG A 84 20.92 8.10 -2.32
C ARG A 84 21.26 9.45 -2.91
N SER A 85 21.65 10.37 -2.03
CA SER A 85 22.34 11.59 -2.42
C SER A 85 23.78 11.20 -2.75
N GLY A 86 24.18 11.29 -4.02
CA GLY A 86 25.60 11.44 -4.34
C GLY A 86 26.12 12.65 -3.57
N GLY A 87 27.31 12.56 -2.98
CA GLY A 87 27.91 13.68 -2.26
C GLY A 87 28.04 14.90 -3.19
N GLY A 88 27.28 15.95 -2.92
CA GLY A 88 27.19 17.15 -3.76
C GLY A 88 25.81 17.25 -4.40
N GLY A 89 25.00 18.18 -3.89
CA GLY A 89 23.58 18.25 -4.18
C GLY A 89 23.23 18.35 -5.68
N GLU A 90 22.49 17.36 -6.16
CA GLU A 90 21.29 17.47 -7.00
C GLU A 90 20.84 16.05 -7.37
N GLY A 91 19.58 15.71 -7.03
CA GLY A 91 18.89 14.53 -7.55
C GLY A 91 19.26 13.18 -6.92
N ALA A 92 18.24 12.39 -6.61
CA ALA A 92 18.40 10.94 -6.44
C ALA A 92 18.80 10.33 -7.79
N GLU A 93 20.02 9.83 -7.93
CA GLU A 93 20.48 9.22 -9.18
C GLU A 93 19.97 7.78 -9.33
N ASP A 94 19.82 7.34 -10.58
CA ASP A 94 19.49 5.96 -10.90
C ASP A 94 20.66 5.02 -10.52
N ASP A 95 20.37 3.94 -9.79
CA ASP A 95 21.35 2.88 -9.50
C ASP A 95 20.78 1.53 -9.91
N ALA A 96 21.35 0.94 -10.97
CA ALA A 96 20.90 -0.34 -11.51
C ALA A 96 21.05 -1.53 -10.54
N ALA A 97 22.04 -1.53 -9.65
CA ALA A 97 22.20 -2.58 -8.64
C ALA A 97 21.14 -2.47 -7.54
N ALA A 98 20.91 -1.27 -7.03
CA ALA A 98 19.84 -1.00 -6.06
C ALA A 98 18.46 -1.29 -6.66
N ARG A 99 18.24 -0.87 -7.90
CA ARG A 99 16.99 -1.09 -8.61
C ARG A 99 16.70 -2.58 -8.83
N ARG A 100 17.72 -3.38 -9.18
CA ARG A 100 17.60 -4.86 -9.23
C ARG A 100 17.28 -5.47 -7.86
N ALA A 101 17.86 -4.94 -6.78
CA ALA A 101 17.54 -5.40 -5.43
C ALA A 101 16.08 -5.07 -5.04
N LEU A 102 15.60 -3.87 -5.37
CA LEU A 102 14.21 -3.47 -5.15
C LEU A 102 13.23 -4.31 -5.97
N LEU A 103 13.53 -4.59 -7.24
CA LEU A 103 12.74 -5.50 -8.07
C LEU A 103 12.65 -6.90 -7.45
N ARG A 104 13.78 -7.44 -6.94
CA ARG A 104 13.76 -8.73 -6.23
C ARG A 104 12.87 -8.71 -5.00
N ARG A 105 12.87 -7.62 -4.22
CA ARG A 105 11.97 -7.45 -3.06
C ARG A 105 10.50 -7.44 -3.47
N VAL A 106 10.14 -6.63 -4.47
CA VAL A 106 8.78 -6.60 -5.03
C VAL A 106 8.32 -7.99 -5.48
N LEU A 107 9.16 -8.71 -6.23
CA LEU A 107 8.86 -10.07 -6.67
C LEU A 107 8.77 -11.06 -5.49
N GLY A 108 9.55 -10.86 -4.43
CA GLY A 108 9.43 -11.59 -3.16
C GLY A 108 8.06 -11.40 -2.53
N HIS A 109 7.65 -10.14 -2.33
CA HIS A 109 6.35 -9.81 -1.75
C HIS A 109 5.15 -10.34 -2.56
N ALA A 110 5.23 -10.28 -3.90
CA ALA A 110 4.21 -10.89 -4.77
C ALA A 110 4.14 -12.43 -4.58
N ARG A 111 5.29 -13.10 -4.39
CA ARG A 111 5.33 -14.54 -4.07
C ARG A 111 4.78 -14.85 -2.68
N ASP A 112 5.04 -13.99 -1.70
CA ASP A 112 4.51 -14.14 -0.33
C ASP A 112 2.98 -14.06 -0.34
N VAL A 113 2.41 -13.08 -1.05
CA VAL A 113 0.95 -12.98 -1.24
C VAL A 113 0.38 -14.21 -1.95
N ALA A 114 1.05 -14.72 -2.99
CA ALA A 114 0.65 -15.94 -3.66
C ALA A 114 0.73 -17.18 -2.75
N ALA A 115 1.72 -17.23 -1.84
CA ALA A 115 1.86 -18.29 -0.85
C ALA A 115 0.77 -18.22 0.22
N LEU A 116 0.48 -17.02 0.73
CA LEU A 116 -0.62 -16.77 1.66
C LEU A 116 -1.96 -17.21 1.05
N ARG A 117 -2.26 -16.80 -0.19
CA ARG A 117 -3.46 -17.25 -0.91
C ARG A 117 -3.59 -18.78 -0.94
N ARG A 118 -2.49 -19.50 -1.25
CA ARG A 118 -2.50 -20.97 -1.26
C ARG A 118 -2.71 -21.57 0.12
N ALA A 119 -2.15 -20.96 1.17
CA ALA A 119 -2.35 -21.41 2.54
C ALA A 119 -3.82 -21.26 2.96
N LEU A 120 -4.40 -20.08 2.74
CA LEU A 120 -5.80 -19.77 3.06
C LEU A 120 -6.79 -20.66 2.29
N ALA A 121 -6.51 -20.94 1.02
CA ALA A 121 -7.35 -21.85 0.23
C ALA A 121 -7.33 -23.30 0.76
N ARG A 122 -6.23 -23.75 1.37
CA ARG A 122 -6.14 -25.09 1.97
C ARG A 122 -6.82 -25.18 3.33
N SER A 123 -6.80 -24.10 4.11
CA SER A 123 -7.42 -24.04 5.43
C SER A 123 -8.90 -23.62 5.38
N GLU A 124 -9.39 -23.17 4.23
CA GLU A 124 -10.72 -22.57 4.04
C GLU A 124 -11.04 -21.39 4.98
N GLN A 125 -10.00 -20.72 5.48
CA GLN A 125 -10.15 -19.64 6.46
C GLN A 125 -10.51 -18.30 5.83
N ALA A 126 -10.05 -18.04 4.61
CA ALA A 126 -10.34 -16.82 3.85
C ALA A 126 -10.05 -17.02 2.36
N ARG A 127 -10.51 -16.10 1.53
CA ARG A 127 -10.11 -16.01 0.12
C ARG A 127 -9.26 -14.76 -0.09
N LEU A 128 -8.18 -14.88 -0.86
CA LEU A 128 -7.31 -13.77 -1.22
C LEU A 128 -7.07 -13.77 -2.73
N ASP A 129 -7.44 -12.70 -3.42
CA ASP A 129 -7.10 -12.45 -4.82
C ASP A 129 -6.15 -11.26 -4.88
N GLY A 130 -4.87 -11.51 -5.17
CA GLY A 130 -3.81 -10.49 -5.14
C GLY A 130 -3.15 -10.27 -6.48
N GLU A 131 -3.02 -9.01 -6.90
CA GLU A 131 -2.34 -8.60 -8.13
C GLU A 131 -1.37 -7.43 -7.87
N PHE A 132 -0.16 -7.56 -8.41
CA PHE A 132 0.84 -6.50 -8.43
C PHE A 132 1.05 -6.01 -9.87
N ARG A 133 1.14 -4.69 -10.03
CA ARG A 133 1.47 -4.02 -11.28
C ARG A 133 2.60 -3.03 -11.09
N ALA A 134 3.44 -2.92 -12.11
CA ALA A 134 4.48 -1.91 -12.21
C ALA A 134 4.00 -0.72 -13.03
N LEU A 135 4.31 0.49 -12.58
CA LEU A 135 4.10 1.71 -13.35
C LEU A 135 5.39 2.53 -13.33
N HIS A 136 5.81 3.01 -14.50
CA HIS A 136 6.98 3.86 -14.59
C HIS A 136 6.64 5.26 -14.07
N LEU A 137 7.04 5.52 -12.82
CA LEU A 137 6.80 6.75 -12.09
C LEU A 137 7.97 7.05 -11.15
N THR A 138 8.20 8.32 -10.89
CA THR A 138 9.08 8.76 -9.79
C THR A 138 8.45 8.30 -8.47
N PRO A 139 9.18 7.54 -7.62
CA PRO A 139 8.67 7.11 -6.33
C PRO A 139 8.17 8.30 -5.51
N PHE A 140 6.92 8.24 -5.09
CA PHE A 140 6.29 9.22 -4.20
C PHE A 140 5.76 8.51 -2.95
N PRO A 141 5.46 9.25 -1.87
CA PRO A 141 4.85 8.66 -0.68
C PRO A 141 3.56 7.92 -1.07
N GLY A 142 3.56 6.61 -0.83
CA GLY A 142 2.47 5.74 -1.19
C GLY A 142 1.19 6.03 -0.40
N PHE A 143 0.12 5.35 -0.78
CA PHE A 143 -1.12 5.33 -0.02
C PHE A 143 -1.81 3.98 -0.17
N CYS A 144 -2.68 3.65 0.77
CA CYS A 144 -3.49 2.44 0.77
C CYS A 144 -4.95 2.79 1.06
N LEU A 145 -5.86 2.31 0.22
CA LEU A 145 -7.31 2.38 0.44
C LEU A 145 -7.80 1.02 0.88
N ILE A 146 -8.63 1.00 1.93
CA ILE A 146 -9.24 -0.24 2.46
C ILE A 146 -10.76 -0.04 2.42
N GLY A 147 -11.44 -0.93 1.70
CA GLY A 147 -12.90 -0.91 1.50
C GLY A 147 -13.43 0.32 0.76
N ARG A 148 -12.55 1.22 0.27
CA ARG A 148 -12.91 2.60 -0.15
C ARG A 148 -13.59 3.43 0.96
N GLU A 149 -13.38 3.04 2.23
CA GLU A 149 -13.88 3.74 3.41
C GLU A 149 -12.75 4.26 4.30
N GLN A 150 -11.58 3.63 4.22
CA GLN A 150 -10.39 4.03 4.93
C GLN A 150 -9.27 4.37 3.95
N LEU A 151 -8.45 5.36 4.31
CA LEU A 151 -7.24 5.75 3.58
C LEU A 151 -6.09 5.89 4.58
N VAL A 152 -4.98 5.23 4.28
CA VAL A 152 -3.69 5.44 4.94
C VAL A 152 -2.78 6.11 3.91
N ASP A 153 -2.44 7.38 4.13
CA ASP A 153 -1.71 8.21 3.17
C ASP A 153 -0.33 8.58 3.72
N GLY A 154 0.74 8.28 2.99
CA GLY A 154 2.12 8.51 3.39
C GLY A 154 2.91 7.23 3.68
N GLY A 155 4.22 7.43 3.91
CA GLY A 155 5.17 6.39 4.29
C GLY A 155 5.40 6.35 5.80
N GLY A 156 6.64 6.60 6.24
CA GLY A 156 7.10 6.39 7.62
C GLY A 156 6.29 7.01 8.77
N ASP A 157 5.51 8.07 8.50
CA ASP A 157 4.50 8.62 9.42
C ASP A 157 3.18 8.84 8.65
N PRO A 158 2.34 7.81 8.53
CA PRO A 158 1.17 7.88 7.67
C PRO A 158 0.00 8.56 8.36
N THR A 159 -0.79 9.32 7.59
CA THR A 159 -2.06 9.89 8.05
C THR A 159 -3.22 8.96 7.72
N ARG A 160 -4.03 8.62 8.73
CA ARG A 160 -5.25 7.83 8.57
C ARG A 160 -6.48 8.72 8.34
N TRP A 161 -7.35 8.30 7.44
CA TRP A 161 -8.66 8.91 7.16
C TRP A 161 -9.74 7.85 7.16
N HIS A 162 -10.93 8.21 7.64
CA HIS A 162 -12.11 7.35 7.65
C HIS A 162 -13.31 8.12 7.08
N ALA A 163 -14.14 7.49 6.25
CA ALA A 163 -15.29 8.12 5.60
C ALA A 163 -16.31 8.72 6.61
N GLY A 164 -16.39 8.11 7.80
CA GLY A 164 -17.18 8.61 8.92
C GLY A 164 -16.68 9.92 9.54
N ALA A 165 -15.44 10.34 9.28
CA ALA A 165 -14.84 11.56 9.86
C ALA A 165 -15.31 12.87 9.19
N GLY A 166 -16.25 12.80 8.24
CA GLY A 166 -16.89 13.96 7.62
C GLY A 166 -16.56 14.15 6.14
N ALA A 167 -17.07 15.25 5.57
CA ALA A 167 -17.03 15.49 4.12
C ALA A 167 -15.60 15.58 3.56
N VAL A 168 -14.67 16.19 4.31
CA VAL A 168 -13.26 16.32 3.90
C VAL A 168 -12.60 14.94 3.75
N ALA A 169 -12.83 14.04 4.71
CA ALA A 169 -12.26 12.69 4.66
C ALA A 169 -12.83 11.88 3.48
N ARG A 170 -14.15 11.95 3.27
CA ARG A 170 -14.81 11.31 2.13
C ARG A 170 -14.26 11.80 0.79
N GLU A 171 -14.07 13.11 0.64
CA GLU A 171 -13.53 13.67 -0.59
C GLU A 171 -12.08 13.21 -0.82
N ARG A 172 -11.25 13.17 0.23
CA ARG A 172 -9.87 12.67 0.12
C ARG A 172 -9.82 11.21 -0.32
N ILE A 173 -10.65 10.36 0.28
CA ILE A 173 -10.77 8.93 -0.07
C ILE A 173 -11.23 8.78 -1.52
N ARG A 174 -12.24 9.56 -1.94
CA ARG A 174 -12.75 9.57 -3.32
C ARG A 174 -11.66 9.94 -4.32
N LEU A 175 -10.93 11.03 -4.09
CA LEU A 175 -9.86 11.50 -4.96
C LEU A 175 -8.71 10.48 -5.07
N ARG A 176 -8.30 9.89 -3.94
CA ARG A 176 -7.29 8.81 -3.96
C ARG A 176 -7.78 7.56 -4.68
N GLY A 177 -9.07 7.24 -4.56
CA GLY A 177 -9.70 6.16 -5.32
C GLY A 177 -9.64 6.38 -6.83
N LEU A 178 -10.03 7.58 -7.29
CA LEU A 178 -9.96 7.96 -8.71
C LEU A 178 -8.53 7.95 -9.24
N LEU A 179 -7.58 8.47 -8.45
CA LEU A 179 -6.17 8.42 -8.78
C LEU A 179 -5.70 6.97 -8.92
N PHE A 180 -6.02 6.10 -7.94
CA PHE A 180 -5.65 4.70 -8.00
C PHE A 180 -6.17 4.03 -9.27
N ASP A 181 -7.46 4.18 -9.58
CA ASP A 181 -8.05 3.51 -10.74
C ASP A 181 -7.45 4.00 -12.06
N THR A 182 -7.09 5.28 -12.14
CA THR A 182 -6.34 5.85 -13.28
C THR A 182 -4.97 5.21 -13.41
N LEU A 183 -4.19 5.17 -12.32
CA LEU A 183 -2.86 4.56 -12.32
C LEU A 183 -2.93 3.05 -12.62
N TRP A 184 -3.94 2.36 -12.11
CA TRP A 184 -4.14 0.92 -12.31
C TRP A 184 -4.36 0.56 -13.79
N GLY A 185 -5.09 1.41 -14.52
CA GLY A 185 -5.30 1.25 -15.97
C GLY A 185 -4.02 1.46 -16.80
N LEU A 186 -3.08 2.26 -16.30
CA LEU A 186 -1.80 2.53 -16.94
C LEU A 186 -0.71 1.52 -16.54
N ALA A 187 -0.83 0.94 -15.35
CA ALA A 187 0.14 0.02 -14.78
C ALA A 187 0.13 -1.31 -15.54
N ARG A 188 1.31 -1.91 -15.68
CA ARG A 188 1.54 -3.18 -16.40
C ARG A 188 1.75 -4.31 -15.40
N PRO A 189 1.41 -5.57 -15.74
CA PRO A 189 1.75 -6.72 -14.91
C PRO A 189 3.24 -6.75 -14.58
N LEU A 190 3.60 -7.25 -13.39
CA LEU A 190 5.01 -7.47 -13.04
C LEU A 190 5.69 -8.44 -14.04
N PRO A 191 6.99 -8.26 -14.31
CA PRO A 191 7.74 -9.21 -15.12
C PRO A 191 7.78 -10.58 -14.42
N THR A 192 7.39 -11.63 -15.14
CA THR A 192 7.34 -13.01 -14.61
C THR A 192 8.72 -13.69 -14.58
N ARG A 193 9.73 -13.11 -15.24
CA ARG A 193 11.13 -13.54 -15.27
C ARG A 193 12.04 -12.32 -15.13
N THR A 194 12.96 -12.36 -14.16
CA THR A 194 14.18 -11.52 -14.22
C THR A 194 15.06 -12.09 -15.33
N ALA A 195 15.25 -11.31 -16.40
CA ALA A 195 16.30 -11.56 -17.39
C ALA A 195 17.68 -11.36 -16.76
#